data_AF-A0A377XVP9-F1
#
_entry.id   AF-A0A377XVP9-F1
#
_cell.length_a   1.000
_cell.length_b   1.000
_cell.length_c   1.000
_cell.angle_alpha   90.00
_cell.angle_beta   90.00
_cell.angle_gamma   90.00
#
_symmetry.space_group_name_H-M   'P 1'
#
loop_
_entity.id
_entity.type
_entity.pdbx_description
1 polymer ?
#
loop_
_entity_poly.entity_id
_entity_poly.type
_entity_poly.pdbx_seq_one_letter_code
_entity_poly.pdbx_strand_id
1 'polypeptide(L)'
;MIHALRDVIKHTPDLLSVRWKREGFISDSAARSKGKETPINLLGFKDGTANPASHDSALMDKVVWVTADQDEPAWTVGGSYQAARIIQFHVEFWDRTPLKEQQTIFGRDKHTGVPLGMKNEHDTPDYSKDPNGEVIALDSYIRLANPRTPETQSSLMMRRGYSYSLGVTNAGQLDMGLLFVCYQHDLEKGFLTVQKRLNGEALEEYVKPIGGGYFFVLPGVVDEKHYLGESLLQA
;
A
#
# COMPACT_ATOMS: atom_id res chain seq x y z
N MET A 1 -13.03 7.05 -14.79
CA MET A 1 -13.45 6.06 -13.76
C MET A 1 -14.96 5.95 -13.61
N ILE A 2 -15.70 7.02 -13.31
CA ILE A 2 -17.17 6.96 -13.10
C ILE A 2 -17.93 6.38 -14.30
N HIS A 3 -17.55 6.76 -15.53
CA HIS A 3 -18.15 6.21 -16.74
C HIS A 3 -18.04 4.68 -16.80
N ALA A 4 -16.83 4.13 -16.61
CA ALA A 4 -16.60 2.69 -16.66
C ALA A 4 -17.41 1.93 -15.58
N LEU A 5 -17.50 2.47 -14.36
CA LEU A 5 -18.33 1.87 -13.31
C LEU A 5 -19.81 1.82 -13.71
N ARG A 6 -20.35 2.92 -14.25
CA ARG A 6 -21.75 2.96 -14.70
C ARG A 6 -21.99 1.99 -15.85
N ASP A 7 -21.02 1.82 -16.74
CA ASP A 7 -21.10 0.87 -17.85
C ASP A 7 -21.16 -0.58 -17.35
N VAL A 8 -20.29 -0.97 -16.40
CA VAL A 8 -20.33 -2.31 -15.78
C VAL A 8 -21.67 -2.55 -15.08
N ILE A 9 -22.14 -1.61 -14.25
CA ILE A 9 -23.43 -1.74 -13.55
C ILE A 9 -24.59 -1.88 -14.54
N LYS A 10 -24.58 -1.08 -15.62
CA LYS A 10 -25.61 -1.11 -16.66
C LYS A 10 -25.72 -2.50 -17.32
N HIS A 11 -24.61 -3.20 -17.51
CA HIS A 11 -24.57 -4.49 -18.21
C HIS A 11 -24.60 -5.71 -17.27
N THR A 12 -24.67 -5.52 -15.94
CA THR A 12 -24.72 -6.62 -14.96
C THR A 12 -25.77 -6.44 -13.83
N PRO A 13 -26.93 -5.81 -14.08
CA PRO A 13 -27.86 -5.41 -13.00
C PRO A 13 -28.48 -6.59 -12.24
N ASP A 14 -28.51 -7.77 -12.86
CA ASP A 14 -29.05 -9.03 -12.33
C ASP A 14 -27.97 -9.97 -11.78
N LEU A 15 -26.69 -9.63 -11.96
CA LEU A 15 -25.54 -10.42 -11.53
C LEU A 15 -24.72 -9.75 -10.42
N LEU A 16 -24.64 -8.41 -10.41
CA LEU A 16 -23.81 -7.65 -9.49
C LEU A 16 -24.63 -6.64 -8.68
N SER A 17 -24.25 -6.47 -7.41
CA SER A 17 -24.76 -5.42 -6.54
C SER A 17 -23.61 -4.68 -5.87
N VAL A 18 -23.66 -3.35 -5.86
CA VAL A 18 -22.59 -2.51 -5.29
C VAL A 18 -22.62 -2.62 -3.77
N ARG A 19 -21.59 -3.24 -3.20
CA ARG A 19 -21.45 -3.35 -1.73
C ARG A 19 -20.91 -2.07 -1.10
N TRP A 20 -19.84 -1.51 -1.66
CA TRP A 20 -19.22 -0.25 -1.23
C TRP A 20 -18.34 0.32 -2.34
N LYS A 21 -18.01 1.60 -2.25
CA LYS A 21 -17.10 2.29 -3.16
C LYS A 21 -16.37 3.41 -2.45
N ARG A 22 -15.09 3.59 -2.79
CA ARG A 22 -14.30 4.78 -2.48
C ARG A 22 -13.57 5.24 -3.73
N GLU A 23 -13.47 6.55 -3.90
CA GLU A 23 -12.64 7.17 -4.94
C GLU A 23 -11.42 7.80 -4.29
N GLY A 24 -10.32 7.83 -5.03
CA GLY A 24 -9.07 8.39 -4.56
C GLY A 24 -8.26 9.00 -5.67
N PHE A 25 -7.19 9.68 -5.28
CA PHE A 25 -6.29 10.43 -6.14
C PHE A 25 -4.86 10.36 -5.59
N ILE A 26 -3.91 10.77 -6.42
CA ILE A 26 -2.53 11.09 -6.01
C ILE A 26 -2.27 12.54 -6.42
N SER A 27 -1.17 13.14 -5.94
CA SER A 27 -0.80 14.50 -6.37
C SER A 27 -0.60 14.57 -7.89
N ASP A 28 -1.06 15.66 -8.51
CA ASP A 28 -1.01 15.84 -9.97
C ASP A 28 0.43 15.82 -10.50
N SER A 29 1.38 16.44 -9.78
CA SER A 29 2.79 16.43 -10.16
C SER A 29 3.35 15.01 -10.26
N ALA A 30 3.10 14.17 -9.24
CA ALA A 30 3.55 12.79 -9.22
C ALA A 30 2.87 11.96 -10.31
N ALA A 31 1.57 12.16 -10.53
CA ALA A 31 0.85 11.49 -11.62
C ALA A 31 1.44 11.82 -13.00
N ARG A 32 1.76 13.10 -13.25
CA ARG A 32 2.34 13.57 -14.51
C ARG A 32 3.79 13.15 -14.71
N SER A 33 4.53 12.89 -13.62
CA SER A 33 5.92 12.43 -13.66
C SER A 33 6.09 11.02 -14.25
N LYS A 34 5.00 10.24 -14.35
CA LYS A 34 4.98 8.84 -14.80
C LYS A 34 5.91 7.93 -13.99
N GLY A 35 5.87 8.07 -12.66
CA GLY A 35 6.64 7.23 -11.73
C GLY A 35 8.06 7.72 -11.44
N LYS A 36 8.41 8.94 -11.89
CA LYS A 36 9.70 9.58 -11.55
C LYS A 36 9.66 10.30 -10.20
N GLU A 37 8.49 10.81 -9.80
CA GLU A 37 8.27 11.43 -8.50
C GLU A 37 7.39 10.52 -7.64
N THR A 38 7.79 10.34 -6.37
CA THR A 38 6.98 9.64 -5.39
C THR A 38 5.75 10.48 -5.04
N PRO A 39 4.52 9.92 -5.09
CA PRO A 39 3.31 10.59 -4.62
C PRO A 39 3.41 11.07 -3.17
N ILE A 40 2.73 12.16 -2.84
CA ILE A 40 2.60 12.64 -1.46
C ILE A 40 1.22 12.27 -0.93
N ASN A 41 1.15 11.61 0.23
CA ASN A 41 -0.10 11.28 0.90
C ASN A 41 -0.67 12.49 1.67
N LEU A 42 -1.88 12.36 2.22
CA LEU A 42 -2.55 13.47 2.93
C LEU A 42 -1.98 13.78 4.32
N LEU A 43 -1.02 13.00 4.83
CA LEU A 43 -0.20 13.38 5.99
C LEU A 43 1.02 14.24 5.56
N GLY A 44 1.21 14.43 4.25
CA GLY A 44 2.27 15.25 3.67
C GLY A 44 3.61 14.54 3.51
N PHE A 45 3.63 13.20 3.54
CA PHE A 45 4.84 12.39 3.35
C PHE A 45 4.86 11.74 1.96
N LYS A 46 6.06 11.58 1.40
CA LYS A 46 6.27 10.77 0.18
C LYS A 46 5.92 9.31 0.46
N ASP A 47 5.03 8.76 -0.36
CA ASP A 47 4.43 7.44 -0.18
C ASP A 47 4.67 6.56 -1.41
N GLY A 48 5.65 5.66 -1.31
CA GLY A 48 6.06 4.78 -2.41
C GLY A 48 7.58 4.61 -2.53
N THR A 49 8.37 5.44 -1.86
CA THR A 49 9.84 5.52 -1.99
C THR A 49 10.57 4.18 -1.89
N ALA A 50 10.15 3.30 -0.98
CA ALA A 50 10.79 2.01 -0.71
C ALA A 50 10.06 0.82 -1.36
N ASN A 51 9.18 1.06 -2.33
CA ASN A 51 8.55 -0.04 -3.07
C ASN A 51 9.59 -0.85 -3.85
N PRO A 52 9.36 -2.16 -4.02
CA PRO A 52 10.08 -2.98 -4.98
C PRO A 52 10.09 -2.35 -6.38
N ALA A 53 11.19 -2.49 -7.11
CA ALA A 53 11.33 -1.97 -8.46
C ALA A 53 10.38 -2.70 -9.42
N SER A 54 9.27 -2.07 -9.80
CA SER A 54 8.22 -2.72 -10.60
C SER A 54 8.61 -3.05 -12.04
N HIS A 55 9.75 -2.54 -12.51
CA HIS A 55 10.30 -2.87 -13.83
C HIS A 55 11.25 -4.08 -13.80
N ASP A 56 11.61 -4.57 -12.62
CA ASP A 56 12.40 -5.78 -12.43
C ASP A 56 11.46 -6.98 -12.35
N SER A 57 11.27 -7.67 -13.47
CA SER A 57 10.37 -8.83 -13.55
C SER A 57 10.77 -9.94 -12.57
N ALA A 58 12.07 -10.21 -12.40
CA ALA A 58 12.54 -11.26 -11.51
C ALA A 58 12.28 -10.93 -10.04
N LEU A 59 12.32 -9.64 -9.68
CA LEU A 59 11.88 -9.19 -8.35
C LEU A 59 10.35 -9.26 -8.20
N MET A 60 9.58 -8.94 -9.24
CA MET A 60 8.12 -9.05 -9.19
C MET A 60 7.65 -10.49 -9.06
N ASP A 61 8.30 -11.45 -9.72
CA ASP A 61 8.02 -12.88 -9.58
C ASP A 61 8.26 -13.36 -8.15
N LYS A 62 9.23 -12.77 -7.43
CA LYS A 62 9.51 -13.12 -6.03
C LYS A 62 8.60 -12.42 -5.01
N VAL A 63 8.03 -11.27 -5.37
CA VAL A 63 7.34 -10.39 -4.41
C VAL A 63 5.84 -10.35 -4.64
N VAL A 64 5.40 -10.26 -5.89
CA VAL A 64 4.03 -9.89 -6.28
C VAL A 64 3.25 -11.02 -6.91
N TRP A 65 3.84 -11.76 -7.85
CA TRP A 65 3.12 -12.76 -8.64
C TRP A 65 3.12 -14.12 -7.98
N VAL A 66 1.98 -14.81 -8.01
CA VAL A 66 1.96 -16.24 -7.68
C VAL A 66 2.69 -17.02 -8.76
N THR A 67 3.65 -17.84 -8.37
CA THR A 67 4.48 -18.65 -9.27
C THR A 67 4.23 -20.15 -9.08
N ALA A 68 4.56 -20.94 -10.11
CA ALA A 68 4.24 -22.37 -10.15
C ALA A 68 5.04 -23.23 -9.13
N ASP A 69 6.09 -22.67 -8.52
CA ASP A 69 6.88 -23.32 -7.47
C ASP A 69 6.27 -23.16 -6.07
N GLN A 70 5.20 -22.37 -5.92
CA GLN A 70 4.44 -22.28 -4.68
C GLN A 70 3.41 -23.40 -4.58
N ASP A 71 3.05 -23.76 -3.34
CA ASP A 71 1.96 -24.71 -3.05
C ASP A 71 0.59 -24.01 -3.18
N GLU A 72 0.27 -23.59 -4.40
CA GLU A 72 -0.96 -22.88 -4.75
C GLU A 72 -1.67 -23.59 -5.91
N PRO A 73 -3.01 -23.54 -6.01
CA PRO A 73 -3.72 -24.11 -7.14
C PRO A 73 -3.22 -23.55 -8.48
N ALA A 74 -3.02 -24.40 -9.48
CA ALA A 74 -2.41 -23.99 -10.75
C ALA A 74 -3.11 -22.81 -11.45
N TRP A 75 -4.43 -22.64 -11.27
CA TRP A 75 -5.17 -21.51 -11.84
C TRP A 75 -4.75 -20.14 -11.29
N THR A 76 -4.09 -20.09 -10.13
CA THR A 76 -3.65 -18.86 -9.46
C THR A 76 -2.36 -18.27 -10.06
N VAL A 77 -1.59 -19.07 -10.80
CA VAL A 77 -0.28 -18.66 -11.34
C VAL A 77 -0.43 -17.42 -12.24
N GLY A 78 0.40 -16.41 -11.99
CA GLY A 78 0.31 -15.09 -12.64
C GLY A 78 -0.74 -14.15 -12.05
N GLY A 79 -1.51 -14.61 -11.05
CA GLY A 79 -2.34 -13.78 -10.18
C GLY A 79 -1.53 -13.16 -9.03
N SER A 80 -2.22 -12.47 -8.13
CA SER A 80 -1.59 -11.85 -6.96
C SER A 80 -2.60 -11.67 -5.82
N TYR A 81 -2.16 -11.86 -4.57
CA TYR A 81 -2.98 -11.48 -3.43
C TYR A 81 -3.04 -9.97 -3.30
N GLN A 82 -4.24 -9.44 -3.08
CA GLN A 82 -4.49 -8.03 -2.84
C GLN A 82 -5.03 -7.82 -1.43
N ALA A 83 -4.43 -6.88 -0.71
CA ALA A 83 -5.02 -6.33 0.51
C ALA A 83 -5.44 -4.87 0.26
N ALA A 84 -6.69 -4.56 0.58
CA ALA A 84 -7.23 -3.21 0.53
C ALA A 84 -7.64 -2.77 1.95
N ARG A 85 -7.25 -1.56 2.34
CA ARG A 85 -7.65 -0.92 3.60
C ARG A 85 -8.12 0.50 3.32
N ILE A 86 -9.26 0.86 3.90
CA ILE A 86 -9.73 2.24 3.96
C ILE A 86 -9.28 2.77 5.31
N ILE A 87 -8.30 3.68 5.30
CA ILE A 87 -7.65 4.19 6.51
C ILE A 87 -7.96 5.68 6.62
N GLN A 88 -8.76 6.05 7.61
CA GLN A 88 -9.07 7.44 7.92
C GLN A 88 -7.89 8.08 8.67
N PHE A 89 -7.62 9.35 8.40
CA PHE A 89 -6.62 10.15 9.10
C PHE A 89 -7.28 11.16 10.03
N HIS A 90 -6.71 11.35 11.22
CA HIS A 90 -7.06 12.44 12.13
C HIS A 90 -6.27 13.70 11.73
N VAL A 91 -6.60 14.28 10.57
CA VAL A 91 -5.77 15.30 9.91
C VAL A 91 -5.56 16.58 10.73
N GLU A 92 -6.58 17.06 11.44
CA GLU A 92 -6.45 18.28 12.26
C GLU A 92 -5.57 18.06 13.49
N PHE A 93 -5.56 16.83 14.02
CA PHE A 93 -4.68 16.47 15.11
C PHE A 93 -3.24 16.32 14.62
N TRP A 94 -3.06 15.66 13.48
CA TRP A 94 -1.77 15.56 12.81
C TRP A 94 -1.13 16.92 12.50
N ASP A 95 -1.91 17.86 11.95
CA ASP A 95 -1.40 19.19 11.58
C ASP A 95 -0.92 20.03 12.79
N ARG A 96 -1.37 19.68 14.00
CA ARG A 96 -0.93 20.32 15.26
C ARG A 96 0.21 19.57 15.94
N THR A 97 0.58 18.40 15.42
CA THR A 97 1.69 17.59 15.93
C THR A 97 3.02 18.22 15.51
N PRO A 98 4.00 18.36 16.42
CA PRO A 98 5.33 18.89 16.07
C PRO A 98 5.95 18.16 14.87
N LEU A 99 6.53 18.90 13.93
CA LEU A 99 7.17 18.32 12.74
C LEU A 99 8.21 17.25 13.10
N LYS A 100 8.99 17.47 14.17
CA LYS A 100 9.98 16.49 14.65
C LYS A 100 9.30 15.15 14.98
N GLU A 101 8.18 15.20 15.68
CA GLU A 101 7.41 14.01 16.07
C GLU A 101 6.82 13.31 14.84
N GLN A 102 6.25 14.06 13.89
CA GLN A 102 5.77 13.49 12.62
C GLN A 102 6.88 12.72 11.88
N GLN A 103 8.09 13.29 11.81
CA GLN A 103 9.24 12.66 11.17
C GLN A 103 9.76 11.45 11.95
N THR A 104 9.73 11.50 13.29
CA THR A 104 10.08 10.36 14.15
C THR A 104 9.11 9.20 13.96
N ILE A 105 7.79 9.47 13.93
CA ILE A 105 6.74 8.46 13.68
C ILE A 105 6.99 7.75 12.34
N PHE A 106 7.28 8.50 11.27
CA PHE A 106 7.56 7.89 9.98
C PHE A 106 8.96 7.30 9.83
N GLY A 107 9.97 7.85 10.51
CA GLY A 107 11.39 7.53 10.29
C GLY A 107 11.98 8.18 9.03
N ARG A 108 11.34 9.20 8.47
CA ARG A 108 11.79 9.95 7.28
C ARG A 108 11.62 11.45 7.43
N ASP A 109 12.45 12.20 6.71
CA ASP A 109 12.25 13.64 6.52
C ASP A 109 10.98 13.90 5.70
N LYS A 110 10.12 14.81 6.16
CA LYS A 110 8.81 15.05 5.57
C LYS A 110 8.89 15.68 4.19
N HIS A 111 9.82 16.62 3.99
CA HIS A 111 9.91 17.41 2.76
C HIS A 111 10.59 16.62 1.65
N THR A 112 11.71 15.99 1.99
CA THR A 112 12.59 15.33 1.01
C THR A 112 12.26 13.85 0.85
N GLY A 113 11.65 13.22 1.87
CA GLY A 113 11.43 11.78 1.94
C GLY A 113 12.69 10.98 2.24
N VAL A 114 13.81 11.63 2.57
CA VAL A 114 15.09 10.99 2.90
C VAL A 114 14.94 10.23 4.23
N PRO A 115 15.49 9.01 4.37
CA PRO A 115 15.57 8.37 5.69
C PRO A 115 16.31 9.28 6.67
N LEU A 116 15.85 9.37 7.93
CA LEU A 116 16.52 10.25 8.89
C LEU A 116 18.02 9.92 9.00
N GLY A 117 18.86 10.95 8.99
CA GLY A 117 20.32 10.83 9.01
C GLY A 117 20.99 10.52 7.65
N MET A 118 20.24 10.46 6.54
CA MET A 118 20.77 10.17 5.20
C MET A 118 20.70 11.38 4.25
N LYS A 119 20.98 11.21 2.94
CA LYS A 119 21.08 12.33 1.99
C LYS A 119 20.07 12.26 0.83
N ASN A 120 19.78 11.07 0.32
CA ASN A 120 18.90 10.89 -0.84
C ASN A 120 17.62 10.14 -0.47
N GLU A 121 16.52 10.45 -1.16
CA GLU A 121 15.21 9.84 -0.92
C GLU A 121 15.29 8.29 -0.97
N HIS A 122 15.99 7.76 -1.98
CA HIS A 122 16.13 6.33 -2.22
C HIS A 122 17.32 5.69 -1.49
N ASP A 123 17.98 6.41 -0.58
CA ASP A 123 18.96 5.79 0.30
C ASP A 123 18.27 4.69 1.14
N THR A 124 18.97 3.58 1.35
CA THR A 124 18.50 2.48 2.17
C THR A 124 19.13 2.58 3.56
N PRO A 125 18.33 2.75 4.63
CA PRO A 125 18.87 2.82 5.99
C PRO A 125 19.49 1.47 6.39
N ASP A 126 20.68 1.55 6.99
CA ASP A 126 21.39 0.40 7.57
C ASP A 126 21.13 0.37 9.07
N TYR A 127 20.07 -0.34 9.46
CA TYR A 127 19.63 -0.42 10.86
C TYR A 127 20.62 -1.15 11.78
N SER A 128 21.58 -1.91 11.22
CA SER A 128 22.63 -2.56 12.03
C SER A 128 23.58 -1.55 12.68
N LYS A 129 23.70 -0.35 12.10
CA LYS A 129 24.50 0.76 12.63
C LYS A 129 23.74 1.67 13.61
N ASP A 130 22.44 1.46 13.77
CA ASP A 130 21.58 2.18 14.70
C ASP A 130 20.73 1.19 15.53
N PRO A 131 21.35 0.26 16.29
CA PRO A 131 20.64 -0.83 16.95
C PRO A 131 19.66 -0.35 18.03
N ASN A 132 19.90 0.83 18.61
CA ASN A 132 19.06 1.42 19.65
C ASN A 132 17.94 2.34 19.09
N GLY A 133 17.96 2.65 17.79
CA GLY A 133 16.98 3.54 17.17
C GLY A 133 17.14 5.02 17.55
N GLU A 134 18.38 5.46 17.71
CA GLU A 134 18.70 6.86 18.04
C GLU A 134 18.46 7.80 16.85
N VAL A 135 18.58 7.29 15.61
CA VAL A 135 18.36 8.07 14.38
C VAL A 135 16.98 7.76 13.79
N ILE A 136 16.68 6.48 13.59
CA ILE A 136 15.38 6.01 13.12
C ILE A 136 14.79 5.13 14.22
N ALA A 137 13.78 5.65 14.93
CA ALA A 137 13.20 5.00 16.10
C ALA A 137 12.76 3.56 15.81
N LEU A 138 12.92 2.67 16.80
CA LEU A 138 12.59 1.24 16.68
C LEU A 138 11.11 1.01 16.38
N ASP A 139 10.26 1.92 16.87
CA ASP A 139 8.80 1.96 16.70
C ASP A 139 8.34 2.84 15.53
N SER A 140 9.27 3.36 14.70
CA SER A 140 8.90 4.12 13.51
C SER A 140 8.29 3.24 12.43
N TYR A 141 7.31 3.78 11.69
CA TYR A 141 6.55 3.08 10.66
C TYR A 141 7.45 2.33 9.67
N ILE A 142 8.47 2.99 9.10
CA ILE A 142 9.33 2.34 8.08
C ILE A 142 10.17 1.19 8.65
N ARG A 143 10.53 1.26 9.94
CA ARG A 143 11.42 0.29 10.59
C ARG A 143 10.64 -0.93 11.07
N LEU A 144 9.42 -0.72 11.59
CA LEU A 144 8.47 -1.80 11.88
C LEU A 144 7.96 -2.49 10.61
N ALA A 145 7.59 -1.72 9.58
CA ALA A 145 7.07 -2.26 8.33
C ALA A 145 8.13 -3.13 7.63
N ASN A 146 9.37 -2.66 7.56
CA ASN A 146 10.49 -3.39 6.98
C ASN A 146 11.76 -3.20 7.81
N PRO A 147 12.06 -4.15 8.73
CA PRO A 147 13.31 -4.16 9.52
C PRO A 147 14.58 -4.44 8.70
N ARG A 148 14.47 -4.73 7.40
CA ARG A 148 15.59 -4.94 6.46
C ARG A 148 16.56 -6.05 6.85
N THR A 149 16.08 -7.09 7.52
CA THR A 149 16.84 -8.32 7.77
C THR A 149 16.60 -9.36 6.68
N PRO A 150 17.48 -10.35 6.51
CA PRO A 150 17.26 -11.46 5.57
C PRO A 150 15.89 -12.15 5.74
N GLU A 151 15.43 -12.31 6.98
CA GLU A 151 14.15 -12.97 7.32
C GLU A 151 12.94 -12.15 6.90
N THR A 152 13.08 -10.83 6.78
CA THR A 152 11.98 -9.91 6.41
C THR A 152 11.84 -9.71 4.91
N GLN A 153 12.78 -10.21 4.11
CA GLN A 153 12.75 -10.11 2.63
C GLN A 153 11.52 -10.80 2.04
N SER A 154 11.06 -11.90 2.64
CA SER A 154 9.85 -12.62 2.22
C SER A 154 8.56 -11.82 2.43
N SER A 155 8.61 -10.78 3.28
CA SER A 155 7.45 -9.94 3.62
C SER A 155 7.37 -8.62 2.84
N LEU A 156 8.21 -8.46 1.81
CA LEU A 156 8.08 -7.35 0.89
C LEU A 156 6.73 -7.42 0.16
N MET A 157 6.21 -6.24 -0.18
CA MET A 157 4.95 -6.07 -0.92
C MET A 157 5.05 -4.86 -1.84
N MET A 158 4.25 -4.84 -2.91
CA MET A 158 4.12 -3.68 -3.78
C MET A 158 2.91 -2.85 -3.37
N ARG A 159 3.14 -1.65 -2.82
CA ARG A 159 2.06 -0.73 -2.41
C ARG A 159 1.66 0.16 -3.57
N ARG A 160 0.35 0.40 -3.71
CA ARG A 160 -0.26 1.25 -4.75
C ARG A 160 -1.45 2.01 -4.18
N GLY A 161 -1.21 2.71 -3.08
CA GLY A 161 -2.22 3.47 -2.35
C GLY A 161 -2.63 4.76 -3.06
N TYR A 162 -3.83 5.25 -2.71
CA TYR A 162 -4.38 6.52 -3.18
C TYR A 162 -4.92 7.31 -2.00
N SER A 163 -4.70 8.61 -1.98
CA SER A 163 -5.36 9.51 -1.04
C SER A 163 -6.87 9.55 -1.31
N TYR A 164 -7.71 9.69 -0.29
CA TYR A 164 -9.12 10.03 -0.47
C TYR A 164 -9.50 11.26 0.35
N SER A 165 -10.46 12.02 -0.16
CA SER A 165 -11.09 13.12 0.54
C SER A 165 -12.58 13.10 0.23
N LEU A 166 -13.39 13.10 1.28
CA LEU A 166 -14.85 13.07 1.17
C LEU A 166 -15.43 14.37 1.73
N GLY A 167 -16.02 14.31 2.92
CA GLY A 167 -16.70 15.43 3.55
C GLY A 167 -16.29 15.55 5.00
N VAL A 168 -17.28 15.72 5.88
CA VAL A 168 -17.08 15.91 7.32
C VAL A 168 -17.73 14.76 8.07
N THR A 169 -17.07 14.25 9.10
CA THR A 169 -17.59 13.21 9.99
C THR A 169 -18.70 13.76 10.90
N ASN A 170 -19.44 12.88 11.58
CA ASN A 170 -20.45 13.29 12.56
C ASN A 170 -19.86 14.10 13.73
N ALA A 171 -18.54 14.02 13.97
CA ALA A 171 -17.84 14.77 15.00
C ALA A 171 -17.27 16.11 14.51
N GLY A 172 -17.52 16.48 13.24
CA GLY A 172 -17.04 17.75 12.67
C GLY A 172 -15.59 17.72 12.15
N GLN A 173 -14.98 16.54 12.02
CA GLN A 173 -13.62 16.37 11.50
C GLN A 173 -13.63 16.05 10.00
N LEU A 174 -12.57 16.38 9.27
CA LEU A 174 -12.44 16.04 7.85
C LEU A 174 -12.35 14.52 7.64
N ASP A 175 -13.21 13.97 6.79
CA ASP A 175 -13.15 12.55 6.38
C ASP A 175 -12.19 12.38 5.19
N MET A 176 -10.91 12.29 5.55
CA MET A 176 -9.79 12.18 4.62
C MET A 176 -8.89 11.03 5.05
N GLY A 177 -8.12 10.47 4.12
CA GLY A 177 -7.27 9.34 4.44
C GLY A 177 -6.57 8.68 3.27
N LEU A 178 -6.24 7.41 3.45
CA LEU A 178 -5.57 6.56 2.48
C LEU A 178 -6.46 5.36 2.12
N LEU A 179 -6.67 5.18 0.82
CA LEU A 179 -7.07 3.91 0.21
C LEU A 179 -5.79 3.12 -0.01
N PHE A 180 -5.37 2.41 1.03
CA PHE A 180 -4.20 1.56 0.96
C PHE A 180 -4.54 0.32 0.15
N VAL A 181 -3.74 0.06 -0.87
CA VAL A 181 -3.82 -1.17 -1.68
C VAL A 181 -2.40 -1.69 -1.83
N CYS A 182 -2.20 -2.99 -1.58
CA CYS A 182 -0.94 -3.64 -1.84
C CYS A 182 -1.14 -5.00 -2.51
N TYR A 183 -0.08 -5.44 -3.18
CA TYR A 183 -0.01 -6.68 -3.94
C TYR A 183 1.20 -7.50 -3.49
N GLN A 184 1.00 -8.80 -3.33
CA GLN A 184 2.01 -9.75 -2.90
C GLN A 184 1.69 -11.16 -3.41
N HIS A 185 2.73 -11.98 -3.61
CA HIS A 185 2.59 -13.38 -4.02
C HIS A 185 2.00 -14.28 -2.91
N ASP A 186 2.03 -13.82 -1.66
CA ASP A 186 1.54 -14.55 -0.48
C ASP A 186 0.99 -13.54 0.54
N LEU A 187 -0.31 -13.64 0.84
CA LEU A 187 -1.00 -12.70 1.73
C LEU A 187 -0.47 -12.77 3.18
N GLU A 188 -0.13 -13.98 3.64
CA GLU A 188 0.34 -14.22 5.00
C GLU A 188 1.75 -13.66 5.18
N LYS A 189 2.66 -14.00 4.25
CA LYS A 189 4.03 -13.48 4.27
C LYS A 189 4.09 -11.97 4.07
N GLY A 190 3.26 -11.40 3.20
CA GLY A 190 3.23 -9.97 2.91
C GLY A 190 2.44 -9.16 3.93
N PHE A 191 1.20 -8.80 3.56
CA PHE A 191 0.39 -7.83 4.30
C PHE A 191 0.15 -8.22 5.77
N LEU A 192 -0.22 -9.49 6.05
CA LEU A 192 -0.56 -9.91 7.41
C LEU A 192 0.65 -9.84 8.34
N THR A 193 1.81 -10.33 7.89
CA THR A 193 3.07 -10.27 8.64
C THR A 193 3.51 -8.84 8.89
N VAL A 194 3.41 -7.95 7.90
CA VAL A 194 3.79 -6.54 8.05
C VAL A 194 2.83 -5.81 8.99
N GLN A 195 1.51 -5.99 8.83
CA GLN A 195 0.53 -5.39 9.74
C GLN A 195 0.72 -5.90 11.18
N LYS A 196 1.06 -7.18 11.37
CA LYS A 196 1.36 -7.73 12.69
C LYS A 196 2.54 -7.03 13.37
N ARG A 197 3.57 -6.62 12.60
CA ARG A 197 4.68 -5.81 13.11
C ARG A 197 4.29 -4.37 13.41
N LEU A 198 3.35 -3.83 12.65
CA LEU A 198 2.86 -2.45 12.81
C LEU A 198 1.86 -2.29 13.95
N ASN A 199 1.25 -3.37 14.46
CA ASN A 199 0.30 -3.26 15.57
C ASN A 199 0.93 -2.58 16.79
N GLY A 200 0.32 -1.49 17.25
CA GLY A 200 0.80 -0.67 18.37
C GLY A 200 1.86 0.37 17.98
N GLU A 201 2.05 0.63 16.69
CA GLU A 201 2.93 1.70 16.23
C GLU A 201 2.42 3.10 16.62
N ALA A 202 3.32 4.07 16.71
CA ALA A 202 2.97 5.46 17.04
C ALA A 202 2.00 6.12 16.03
N LEU A 203 1.97 5.63 14.78
CA LEU A 203 1.06 6.17 13.76
C LEU A 203 -0.42 5.86 14.06
N GLU A 204 -0.73 4.83 14.86
CA GLU A 204 -2.11 4.44 15.20
C GLU A 204 -2.90 5.55 15.92
N GLU A 205 -2.21 6.50 16.57
CA GLU A 205 -2.86 7.67 17.17
C GLU A 205 -3.52 8.59 16.12
N TYR A 206 -2.97 8.58 14.90
CA TYR A 206 -3.33 9.50 13.82
C TYR A 206 -4.14 8.83 12.71
N VAL A 207 -4.25 7.50 12.72
CA VAL A 207 -4.90 6.74 11.65
C VAL A 207 -5.87 5.70 12.19
N LYS A 208 -6.96 5.47 11.46
CA LYS A 208 -7.99 4.51 11.82
C LYS A 208 -8.45 3.70 10.62
N PRO A 209 -8.13 2.40 10.54
CA PRO A 209 -8.72 1.54 9.54
C PRO A 209 -10.22 1.36 9.78
N ILE A 210 -11.05 1.69 8.78
CA ILE A 210 -12.52 1.67 8.88
C ILE A 210 -13.19 0.73 7.87
N GLY A 211 -12.41 0.11 6.99
CA GLY A 211 -12.94 -0.82 5.99
C GLY A 211 -11.87 -1.41 5.08
N GLY A 212 -12.31 -2.10 4.05
CA GLY A 212 -11.46 -2.80 3.10
C GLY A 212 -11.74 -4.30 3.05
N GLY A 213 -10.74 -5.08 2.67
CA GLY A 213 -10.84 -6.54 2.55
C GLY A 213 -9.61 -7.16 1.90
N TYR A 214 -9.61 -8.49 1.85
CA TYR A 214 -8.63 -9.27 1.11
C TYR A 214 -9.28 -9.86 -0.13
N PHE A 215 -8.54 -9.87 -1.23
CA PHE A 215 -8.99 -10.32 -2.54
C PHE A 215 -7.86 -11.06 -3.23
N PHE A 216 -8.21 -11.88 -4.22
CA PHE A 216 -7.25 -12.44 -5.15
C PHE A 216 -7.43 -11.77 -6.51
N VAL A 217 -6.35 -11.21 -7.06
CA VAL A 217 -6.30 -10.63 -8.39
C VAL A 217 -6.06 -11.77 -9.36
N LEU A 218 -7.03 -11.99 -10.24
CA LEU A 218 -6.98 -13.06 -11.23
C LEU A 218 -5.80 -12.88 -12.18
N PRO A 219 -5.25 -13.98 -12.74
CA PRO A 219 -4.26 -13.91 -13.79
C PRO A 219 -4.74 -13.11 -15.01
N GLY A 220 -3.79 -12.61 -15.80
CA GLY A 220 -4.09 -11.90 -17.03
C GLY A 220 -4.81 -12.76 -18.06
N VAL A 221 -5.70 -12.13 -18.85
CA VAL A 221 -6.32 -12.76 -20.01
C VAL A 221 -5.30 -12.84 -21.14
N VAL A 222 -5.06 -14.04 -21.67
CA VAL A 222 -4.01 -14.31 -22.66
C VAL A 222 -4.31 -13.63 -23.99
N ASP A 223 -5.53 -13.77 -24.49
CA ASP A 223 -5.99 -13.17 -25.74
C ASP A 223 -7.52 -13.00 -25.76
N GLU A 224 -8.06 -12.49 -26.87
CA GLU A 224 -9.49 -12.20 -27.06
C GLU A 224 -10.42 -13.43 -27.03
N LYS A 225 -9.89 -14.66 -27.07
CA LYS A 225 -10.68 -15.89 -26.99
C LYS A 225 -10.86 -16.39 -25.56
N HIS A 226 -10.10 -15.83 -24.62
CA HIS A 226 -10.13 -16.18 -23.21
C HIS A 226 -10.83 -15.07 -22.40
N TYR A 227 -11.23 -15.37 -21.16
CA TYR A 227 -11.89 -14.38 -20.28
C TYR A 227 -11.34 -14.43 -18.86
N LEU A 228 -11.54 -13.33 -18.11
CA LEU A 228 -11.10 -13.24 -16.72
C LEU A 228 -11.74 -14.34 -15.87
N GLY A 229 -10.92 -15.13 -15.18
CA GLY A 229 -11.38 -16.21 -14.30
C GLY A 229 -11.67 -17.52 -14.99
N GLU A 230 -11.42 -17.65 -16.29
CA GLU A 230 -11.62 -18.89 -17.03
C GLU A 230 -10.86 -20.08 -16.41
N SER A 231 -9.59 -19.89 -16.07
CA SER A 231 -8.76 -20.93 -15.44
C SER A 231 -9.31 -21.39 -14.08
N LEU A 232 -9.93 -20.48 -13.32
CA LEU A 232 -10.58 -20.81 -12.05
C LEU A 232 -11.82 -21.67 -12.25
N LEU A 233 -12.63 -21.37 -13.27
CA LEU A 233 -13.87 -22.12 -13.54
C LEU A 233 -13.61 -23.52 -14.11
N GLN A 234 -12.44 -23.74 -14.72
CA GLN A 234 -12.03 -25.01 -15.30
C GLN A 234 -11.25 -25.92 -14.33
N ALA A 235 -10.82 -25.38 -13.18
CA ALA A 235 -9.99 -26.08 -12.20
C ALA A 235 -10.75 -27.10 -11.36
#